data_AF-A0A4Q6CJW2-F1
#
_entry.id   AF-A0A4Q6CJW2-F1
#
_cell.length_a   1.000
_cell.length_b   1.000
_cell.length_c   1.000
_cell.angle_alpha   90.00
_cell.angle_beta   90.00
_cell.angle_gamma   90.00
#
_symmetry.space_group_name_H-M   'P 1'
#
loop_
_entity.id
_entity.type
_entity.pdbx_description
1 polymer ?
#
loop_
_entity_poly.entity_id
_entity_poly.type
_entity_poly.pdbx_seq_one_letter_code
_entity_poly.pdbx_strand_id
1 'polypeptide(L)'
;MKSLSPAGDAVAINLKAGSAVATVFSEQHRSGFAVIIGKGSEAAEFPRFVHAQFKNANLKSLIIKIVGAQKLISDLTTAITNADGIVKNAVIKDQGVNAIFYPETGRFRLEVADQIPQVAAAAQKTRILVIDDSSTIQKLLKTILESDPSCEVVGVVSLPSLAEEAVRALKPDVITMDIHMPEMTGVELLKILHPKYAVPTVMITSVSREDGDVVLEALAAGAVDYIQKPSFSEIDQVAPLILEKVKTAAKAIAKKQTENLPKRRLVGGTMDLRKIIAIGSSTGGTEALREVFERLPAEIPPIVVVQHIPAIFSEALARRLDDLCPFAVKEAADGDELVAGRVLIAPGGKQMKVVRSSNGVARVRVFEADPVNRHKPSVDVLFDSVAQEIGNKAVGVILTGMGADGARGMVKMKNAGAHTIAQDEASCVVFGMPREAIRMGGVTEVASLEVISEKLISALSKQKKTA
;
A
#
# COMPACT_ATOMS: atom_id res chain seq x y z
N MET A 1 10.26 4.21 -45.70
CA MET A 1 10.34 3.22 -44.61
C MET A 1 11.68 2.53 -44.60
N LYS A 2 12.15 2.07 -43.43
CA LYS A 2 13.27 1.12 -43.27
C LYS A 2 12.90 0.06 -42.23
N SER A 3 13.18 -1.21 -42.50
CA SER A 3 13.09 -2.31 -41.53
C SER A 3 14.41 -2.49 -40.77
N LEU A 4 14.31 -2.84 -39.49
CA LEU A 4 15.43 -3.20 -38.62
C LEU A 4 15.22 -4.63 -38.10
N SER A 5 16.19 -5.50 -38.33
CA SER A 5 16.20 -6.88 -37.83
C SER A 5 16.61 -6.95 -36.35
N PRO A 6 16.08 -7.92 -35.57
CA PRO A 6 16.29 -8.00 -34.12
C PRO A 6 17.62 -8.72 -33.81
N ALA A 7 18.74 -8.07 -34.10
CA ALA A 7 20.07 -8.58 -33.78
C ALA A 7 20.50 -8.17 -32.35
N GLY A 8 19.96 -8.86 -31.34
CA GLY A 8 20.45 -8.87 -29.94
C GLY A 8 20.24 -7.60 -29.10
N ASP A 9 20.67 -6.45 -29.61
CA ASP A 9 20.94 -5.25 -28.81
C ASP A 9 19.84 -4.17 -28.88
N ALA A 10 19.76 -3.36 -27.83
CA ALA A 10 18.81 -2.25 -27.73
C ALA A 10 19.21 -1.06 -28.63
N VAL A 11 18.81 -1.11 -29.91
CA VAL A 11 19.05 -0.02 -30.87
C VAL A 11 18.31 1.25 -30.44
N ALA A 12 19.05 2.25 -29.97
CA ALA A 12 18.54 3.57 -29.60
C ALA A 12 18.18 4.40 -30.85
N ILE A 13 16.96 4.22 -31.37
CA ILE A 13 16.45 4.95 -32.54
C ILE A 13 16.10 6.39 -32.14
N ASN A 14 16.94 7.35 -32.51
CA ASN A 14 16.70 8.77 -32.24
C ASN A 14 15.69 9.35 -33.26
N LEU A 15 14.42 9.45 -32.87
CA LEU A 15 13.31 9.78 -33.78
C LEU A 15 13.23 11.27 -34.11
N LYS A 16 13.20 11.59 -35.41
CA LYS A 16 12.96 12.95 -35.90
C LYS A 16 11.51 13.38 -35.60
N ALA A 17 11.32 14.69 -35.38
CA ALA A 17 10.03 15.25 -34.95
C ALA A 17 8.86 14.95 -35.93
N GLY A 18 7.99 14.04 -35.51
CA GLY A 18 6.82 13.58 -36.27
C GLY A 18 7.04 12.33 -37.13
N SER A 19 8.03 11.49 -36.80
CA SER A 19 8.10 10.08 -37.22
C SER A 19 7.35 9.15 -36.26
N ALA A 20 7.14 7.89 -36.66
CA ALA A 20 6.68 6.81 -35.79
C ALA A 20 7.52 5.53 -36.01
N VAL A 21 7.47 4.62 -35.03
CA VAL A 21 7.99 3.25 -35.12
C VAL A 21 6.81 2.28 -35.07
N ALA A 22 6.72 1.36 -36.02
CA ALA A 22 5.81 0.22 -36.00
C ALA A 22 6.62 -1.07 -35.81
N THR A 23 6.47 -1.72 -34.66
CA THR A 23 7.05 -3.04 -34.39
C THR A 23 6.06 -4.10 -34.88
N VAL A 24 6.48 -4.89 -35.87
CA VAL A 24 5.70 -6.01 -36.44
C VAL A 24 6.32 -7.31 -35.98
N PHE A 25 5.55 -8.21 -35.34
CA PHE A 25 6.07 -9.49 -34.80
C PHE A 25 5.05 -10.62 -34.91
N SER A 26 5.50 -11.88 -34.93
CA SER A 26 4.63 -13.05 -34.85
C SER A 26 4.79 -13.76 -33.51
N GLU A 27 3.67 -14.02 -32.82
CA GLU A 27 3.66 -14.74 -31.54
C GLU A 27 4.21 -16.16 -31.68
N GLN A 28 3.94 -16.83 -32.80
CA GLN A 28 4.34 -18.22 -33.04
C GLN A 28 5.86 -18.41 -33.13
N HIS A 29 6.61 -17.36 -33.51
CA HIS A 29 8.04 -17.48 -33.83
C HIS A 29 8.95 -16.53 -33.02
N ARG A 30 8.38 -15.61 -32.22
CA ARG A 30 9.08 -14.52 -31.50
C ARG A 30 9.96 -13.62 -32.40
N SER A 31 9.89 -13.79 -33.71
CA SER A 31 10.57 -12.97 -34.70
C SER A 31 9.71 -11.76 -35.08
N GLY A 32 10.35 -10.63 -35.30
CA GLY A 32 9.71 -9.39 -35.70
C GLY A 32 10.73 -8.34 -36.11
N PHE A 33 10.27 -7.27 -36.77
CA PHE A 33 11.10 -6.14 -37.17
C PHE A 33 10.46 -4.81 -36.75
N ALA A 34 11.30 -3.81 -36.50
CA ALA A 34 10.83 -2.43 -36.34
C ALA A 34 10.87 -1.72 -37.70
N VAL A 35 9.77 -1.06 -38.08
CA VAL A 35 9.70 -0.16 -39.23
C VAL A 35 9.68 1.28 -38.75
N ILE A 36 10.60 2.11 -39.24
CA ILE A 36 10.52 3.57 -39.06
C ILE A 36 9.70 4.13 -40.24
N ILE A 37 8.67 4.92 -39.91
CA ILE A 37 7.69 5.47 -40.85
C ILE A 37 7.79 7.00 -40.86
N GLY A 38 7.98 7.58 -42.06
CA GLY A 38 8.01 9.02 -42.30
C GLY A 38 6.61 9.66 -42.37
N LYS A 39 6.55 10.98 -42.60
CA LYS A 39 5.28 11.73 -42.65
C LYS A 39 4.52 11.49 -43.95
N GLY A 40 3.20 11.36 -43.87
CA GLY A 40 2.29 11.45 -45.02
C GLY A 40 2.30 10.18 -45.89
N SER A 41 2.84 10.28 -47.10
CA SER A 41 2.73 9.23 -48.13
C SER A 41 3.27 7.86 -47.69
N GLU A 42 4.32 7.82 -46.87
CA GLU A 42 4.86 6.56 -46.33
C GLU A 42 3.84 5.75 -45.50
N ALA A 43 2.83 6.39 -44.90
CA ALA A 43 1.80 5.68 -44.15
C ALA A 43 0.87 4.87 -45.06
N ALA A 44 0.56 5.38 -46.25
CA ALA A 44 -0.31 4.71 -47.23
C ALA A 44 0.35 3.46 -47.86
N GLU A 45 1.68 3.42 -47.90
CA GLU A 45 2.44 2.29 -48.45
C GLU A 45 2.65 1.16 -47.43
N PHE A 46 2.44 1.41 -46.14
CA PHE A 46 2.75 0.45 -45.06
C PHE A 46 2.08 -0.93 -45.21
N PRO A 47 0.78 -1.07 -45.58
CA PRO A 47 0.16 -2.38 -45.80
C PRO A 47 0.84 -3.17 -46.92
N ARG A 48 1.25 -2.50 -48.02
CA ARG A 48 1.96 -3.12 -49.15
C ARG A 48 3.37 -3.56 -48.74
N PHE A 49 4.06 -2.76 -47.92
CA PHE A 49 5.37 -3.11 -47.37
C PHE A 49 5.31 -4.36 -46.49
N VAL A 50 4.32 -4.46 -45.58
CA VAL A 50 4.12 -5.65 -44.73
C VAL A 50 3.81 -6.89 -45.57
N HIS A 51 2.93 -6.79 -46.58
CA HIS A 51 2.69 -7.89 -47.51
C HIS A 51 3.98 -8.35 -48.21
N ALA A 52 4.78 -7.42 -48.74
CA ALA A 52 6.02 -7.76 -49.45
C ALA A 52 7.05 -8.48 -48.57
N GLN A 53 7.15 -8.14 -47.27
CA GLN A 53 8.08 -8.81 -46.34
C GLN A 53 7.65 -10.24 -45.96
N PHE A 54 6.34 -10.51 -45.89
CA PHE A 54 5.82 -11.79 -45.38
C PHE A 54 5.17 -12.69 -46.45
N LYS A 55 5.12 -12.27 -47.72
CA LYS A 55 4.45 -12.99 -48.83
C LYS A 55 4.76 -14.49 -48.93
N ASN A 56 5.98 -14.90 -48.57
CA ASN A 56 6.45 -16.28 -48.66
C ASN A 56 6.58 -16.97 -47.28
N ALA A 57 6.04 -16.37 -46.21
CA ALA A 57 6.16 -16.86 -44.84
C ALA A 57 4.89 -17.60 -44.40
N ASN A 58 5.04 -18.85 -43.94
CA ASN A 58 3.94 -19.70 -43.47
C ASN A 58 3.52 -19.28 -42.04
N LEU A 59 2.85 -18.13 -41.93
CA LEU A 59 2.44 -17.49 -40.69
C LEU A 59 0.91 -17.40 -40.60
N LYS A 60 0.33 -17.84 -39.47
CA LYS A 60 -1.12 -17.74 -39.23
C LYS A 60 -1.55 -16.33 -38.81
N SER A 61 -0.66 -15.60 -38.14
CA SER A 61 -0.90 -14.24 -37.66
C SER A 61 0.40 -13.46 -37.42
N LEU A 62 0.24 -12.13 -37.44
CA LEU A 62 1.22 -11.12 -37.10
C LEU A 62 0.52 -10.05 -36.25
N ILE A 63 1.27 -9.35 -35.42
CA ILE A 63 0.80 -8.24 -34.57
C ILE A 63 1.64 -7.00 -34.88
N ILE A 64 0.99 -5.84 -34.93
CA ILE A 64 1.60 -4.54 -35.22
C ILE A 64 1.38 -3.59 -34.05
N LYS A 65 2.46 -3.10 -33.44
CA LYS A 65 2.43 -2.12 -32.34
C LYS A 65 3.11 -0.82 -32.77
N ILE A 66 2.40 0.29 -32.70
CA ILE A 66 2.86 1.60 -33.22
C ILE A 66 3.12 2.56 -32.05
N VAL A 67 4.23 3.32 -32.12
CA VAL A 67 4.58 4.39 -31.17
C VAL A 67 5.07 5.60 -31.96
N GLY A 68 4.44 6.77 -31.78
CA GLY A 68 4.81 7.99 -32.48
C GLY A 68 3.77 9.10 -32.39
N ALA A 69 3.86 10.10 -33.27
CA ALA A 69 2.96 11.25 -33.27
C ALA A 69 1.51 10.88 -33.65
N GLN A 70 0.53 11.35 -32.87
CA GLN A 70 -0.90 11.00 -32.96
C GLN A 70 -1.48 11.12 -34.39
N LYS A 71 -1.14 12.17 -35.14
CA LYS A 71 -1.58 12.33 -36.53
C LYS A 71 -1.12 11.16 -37.41
N LEU A 72 0.13 10.73 -37.30
CA LEU A 72 0.69 9.65 -38.10
C LEU A 72 0.13 8.27 -37.70
N ILE A 73 -0.28 8.11 -36.45
CA ILE A 73 -1.06 6.95 -36.01
C ILE A 73 -2.41 6.95 -36.75
N SER A 74 -3.13 8.07 -36.80
CA SER A 74 -4.40 8.20 -37.55
C SER A 74 -4.24 7.93 -39.07
N ASP A 75 -3.18 8.47 -39.68
CA ASP A 75 -2.85 8.25 -41.09
C ASP A 75 -2.62 6.74 -41.36
N LEU A 76 -1.90 6.03 -40.48
CA LEU A 76 -1.67 4.58 -40.55
C LEU A 76 -2.94 3.76 -40.29
N THR A 77 -3.78 4.15 -39.33
CA THR A 77 -5.10 3.54 -39.10
C THR A 77 -5.93 3.55 -40.37
N THR A 78 -5.97 4.71 -41.03
CA THR A 78 -6.73 4.93 -42.26
C THR A 78 -6.18 4.08 -43.41
N ALA A 79 -4.85 4.02 -43.57
CA ALA A 79 -4.20 3.19 -44.58
C ALA A 79 -4.47 1.68 -44.41
N ILE A 80 -4.49 1.18 -43.17
CA ILE A 80 -4.78 -0.23 -42.88
C ILE A 80 -6.28 -0.53 -43.04
N THR A 81 -7.16 0.38 -42.60
CA THR A 81 -8.63 0.25 -42.71
C THR A 81 -9.10 0.25 -44.16
N ASN A 82 -8.41 0.97 -45.04
CA ASN A 82 -8.74 1.09 -46.47
C ASN A 82 -8.09 0.00 -47.35
N ALA A 83 -7.40 -1.00 -46.77
CA ALA A 83 -6.99 -2.20 -47.50
C ALA A 83 -8.15 -3.21 -47.54
N ASP A 84 -8.49 -3.74 -48.71
CA ASP A 84 -9.73 -4.51 -48.97
C ASP A 84 -10.00 -5.66 -47.97
N GLY A 85 -10.84 -5.40 -46.94
CA GLY A 85 -10.92 -6.29 -45.78
C GLY A 85 -12.12 -6.17 -44.82
N ILE A 86 -13.24 -5.56 -45.21
CA ILE A 86 -14.54 -5.52 -44.48
C ILE A 86 -14.45 -5.05 -43.00
N VAL A 87 -14.76 -3.77 -42.77
CA VAL A 87 -14.69 -3.12 -41.45
C VAL A 87 -15.93 -3.36 -40.60
N LYS A 88 -15.74 -3.80 -39.34
CA LYS A 88 -16.57 -3.38 -38.20
C LYS A 88 -15.71 -3.16 -36.95
N ASN A 89 -15.65 -1.90 -36.52
CA ASN A 89 -15.01 -1.37 -35.30
C ASN A 89 -13.47 -1.49 -35.24
N ALA A 90 -12.83 -0.50 -34.59
CA ALA A 90 -11.38 -0.41 -34.38
C ALA A 90 -11.04 0.61 -33.26
N VAL A 91 -9.91 0.43 -32.57
CA VAL A 91 -9.40 1.29 -31.48
C VAL A 91 -7.88 1.06 -31.33
N ILE A 92 -6.98 2.04 -31.40
CA ILE A 92 -5.51 1.77 -31.35
C ILE A 92 -4.90 2.26 -30.04
N LYS A 93 -4.32 1.32 -29.26
CA LYS A 93 -3.96 1.57 -27.86
C LYS A 93 -2.93 2.71 -27.76
N ASP A 94 -3.26 3.90 -27.25
CA ASP A 94 -4.34 4.31 -26.32
C ASP A 94 -5.81 3.95 -26.69
N GLN A 95 -6.36 3.00 -25.90
CA GLN A 95 -7.54 2.11 -26.16
C GLN A 95 -7.44 0.85 -27.11
N GLY A 96 -7.29 0.00 -28.15
CA GLY A 96 -7.27 -1.48 -28.07
C GLY A 96 -7.71 -2.25 -29.35
N VAL A 97 -6.76 -2.66 -30.20
CA VAL A 97 -6.93 -3.53 -31.40
C VAL A 97 -5.67 -4.34 -31.64
N ASN A 98 -5.84 -5.54 -32.17
CA ASN A 98 -4.79 -6.32 -32.83
C ASN A 98 -5.06 -6.39 -34.35
N ALA A 99 -4.04 -6.18 -35.18
CA ALA A 99 -4.17 -6.24 -36.64
C ALA A 99 -3.49 -7.50 -37.20
N ILE A 100 -4.28 -8.52 -37.52
CA ILE A 100 -3.82 -9.80 -38.07
C ILE A 100 -3.67 -9.70 -39.58
N PHE A 101 -2.48 -9.99 -40.10
CA PHE A 101 -2.23 -10.11 -41.54
C PHE A 101 -2.24 -11.58 -41.99
N TYR A 102 -2.88 -11.86 -43.14
CA TYR A 102 -2.90 -13.18 -43.78
C TYR A 102 -2.04 -13.17 -45.07
N PRO A 103 -0.81 -13.73 -45.06
CA PRO A 103 0.12 -13.64 -46.18
C PRO A 103 -0.44 -14.12 -47.53
N GLU A 104 -1.10 -15.28 -47.54
CA GLU A 104 -1.56 -15.94 -48.77
C GLU A 104 -2.69 -15.19 -49.50
N THR A 105 -3.48 -14.38 -48.79
CA THR A 105 -4.60 -13.63 -49.37
C THR A 105 -4.34 -12.13 -49.48
N GLY A 106 -3.25 -11.62 -48.88
CA GLY A 106 -2.96 -10.19 -48.79
C GLY A 106 -3.92 -9.39 -47.90
N ARG A 107 -4.88 -10.05 -47.23
CA ARG A 107 -5.91 -9.40 -46.41
C ARG A 107 -5.42 -9.15 -44.98
N PHE A 108 -5.95 -8.08 -44.40
CA PHE A 108 -5.87 -7.83 -42.96
C PHE A 108 -7.23 -8.15 -42.33
N ARG A 109 -7.21 -8.82 -41.17
CA ARG A 109 -8.34 -8.94 -40.25
C ARG A 109 -8.00 -8.12 -39.01
N LEU A 110 -8.80 -7.10 -38.74
CA LEU A 110 -8.68 -6.33 -37.52
C LEU A 110 -9.52 -7.01 -36.43
N GLU A 111 -8.91 -7.27 -35.28
CA GLU A 111 -9.61 -7.75 -34.10
C GLU A 111 -9.69 -6.60 -33.11
N VAL A 112 -10.92 -6.13 -32.89
CA VAL A 112 -11.26 -5.24 -31.78
C VAL A 112 -10.86 -5.95 -30.50
N ALA A 113 -10.29 -5.21 -29.54
CA ALA A 113 -10.39 -5.63 -28.15
C ALA A 113 -11.82 -5.35 -27.66
N ASP A 114 -12.80 -6.09 -28.18
CA ASP A 114 -13.78 -6.72 -27.28
C ASP A 114 -12.95 -7.27 -26.13
N GLN A 115 -13.34 -7.01 -24.88
CA GLN A 115 -12.51 -7.35 -23.72
C GLN A 115 -12.04 -8.79 -23.87
N ILE A 116 -10.75 -8.98 -24.17
CA ILE A 116 -10.14 -10.30 -24.16
C ILE A 116 -10.53 -10.84 -22.79
N PRO A 117 -11.22 -11.99 -22.72
CA PRO A 117 -11.28 -12.73 -21.49
C PRO A 117 -9.84 -13.11 -21.21
N GLN A 118 -9.15 -12.24 -20.47
CA GLN A 118 -8.24 -12.74 -19.46
C GLN A 118 -9.00 -13.88 -18.80
N VAL A 119 -8.32 -14.99 -18.57
CA VAL A 119 -8.63 -15.74 -17.37
C VAL A 119 -8.18 -14.86 -16.20
N ALA A 120 -8.91 -13.77 -15.99
CA ALA A 120 -9.03 -13.15 -14.69
C ALA A 120 -9.58 -14.28 -13.82
N ALA A 121 -8.81 -14.71 -12.82
CA ALA A 121 -9.35 -15.51 -11.74
C ALA A 121 -10.54 -14.73 -11.18
N ALA A 122 -11.75 -15.20 -11.48
CA ALA A 122 -12.90 -14.37 -11.89
C ALA A 122 -13.16 -13.18 -10.95
N ALA A 123 -12.51 -12.05 -11.27
CA ALA A 123 -12.13 -10.95 -10.36
C ALA A 123 -12.33 -11.28 -8.88
N GLN A 124 -11.59 -12.30 -8.39
CA GLN A 124 -11.98 -13.09 -7.21
C GLN A 124 -12.45 -12.20 -6.07
N LYS A 125 -13.77 -12.27 -5.80
CA LYS A 125 -14.40 -11.51 -4.74
C LYS A 125 -13.69 -11.82 -3.43
N THR A 126 -13.50 -10.81 -2.59
CA THR A 126 -12.96 -10.96 -1.25
C THR A 126 -13.96 -11.75 -0.42
N ARG A 127 -13.63 -13.00 -0.08
CA ARG A 127 -14.53 -13.96 0.58
C ARG A 127 -14.47 -13.76 2.08
N ILE A 128 -15.49 -13.13 2.64
CA ILE A 128 -15.51 -12.66 4.03
C ILE A 128 -16.37 -13.58 4.89
N LEU A 129 -15.84 -14.01 6.04
CA LEU A 129 -16.60 -14.65 7.10
C LEU A 129 -16.89 -13.65 8.22
N VAL A 130 -18.16 -13.47 8.56
CA VAL A 130 -18.59 -12.61 9.69
C VAL A 130 -18.82 -13.48 10.92
N ILE A 131 -18.19 -13.13 12.04
CA ILE A 131 -18.37 -13.78 13.34
C ILE A 131 -18.72 -12.69 14.36
N ASP A 132 -19.97 -12.65 14.81
CA ASP A 132 -20.53 -11.65 15.74
C ASP A 132 -21.82 -12.26 16.32
N ASP A 133 -22.08 -12.15 17.62
CA ASP A 133 -23.25 -12.80 18.25
C ASP A 133 -24.58 -12.12 17.90
N SER A 134 -24.51 -10.83 17.53
CA SER A 134 -25.66 -9.97 17.32
C SER A 134 -26.17 -10.07 15.90
N SER A 135 -27.28 -10.79 15.71
CA SER A 135 -27.97 -10.88 14.40
C SER A 135 -28.35 -9.53 13.77
N THR A 136 -28.28 -8.44 14.55
CA THR A 136 -28.41 -7.05 14.09
C THR A 136 -27.11 -6.54 13.47
N ILE A 137 -25.96 -6.70 14.14
CA ILE A 137 -24.64 -6.31 13.63
C ILE A 137 -24.23 -7.20 12.45
N GLN A 138 -24.54 -8.50 12.49
CA GLN A 138 -24.37 -9.42 11.34
C GLN A 138 -25.01 -8.87 10.05
N LYS A 139 -26.28 -8.41 10.12
CA LYS A 139 -27.00 -7.84 8.97
C LYS A 139 -26.39 -6.51 8.52
N LEU A 140 -25.99 -5.68 9.48
CA LEU A 140 -25.34 -4.39 9.25
C LEU A 140 -24.01 -4.55 8.51
N LEU A 141 -23.11 -5.38 9.04
CA LEU A 141 -21.84 -5.74 8.42
C LEU A 141 -22.05 -6.39 7.05
N LYS A 142 -23.01 -7.33 6.92
CA LYS A 142 -23.31 -7.94 5.62
C LYS A 142 -23.74 -6.91 4.58
N THR A 143 -24.64 -6.00 4.93
CA THR A 143 -25.10 -4.90 4.04
C THR A 143 -23.95 -3.99 3.63
N ILE A 144 -23.08 -3.63 4.57
CA ILE A 144 -21.89 -2.81 4.32
C ILE A 144 -20.90 -3.52 3.38
N LEU A 145 -20.59 -4.79 3.67
CA LEU A 145 -19.57 -5.54 2.95
C LEU A 145 -20.02 -5.93 1.53
N GLU A 146 -21.28 -6.31 1.34
CA GLU A 146 -21.84 -6.66 0.02
C GLU A 146 -22.22 -5.44 -0.84
N SER A 147 -22.13 -4.22 -0.31
CA SER A 147 -22.28 -3.00 -1.11
C SER A 147 -21.16 -2.79 -2.14
N ASP A 148 -20.01 -3.46 -1.95
CA ASP A 148 -18.91 -3.49 -2.91
C ASP A 148 -18.97 -4.79 -3.75
N PRO A 149 -19.14 -4.72 -5.10
CA PRO A 149 -19.22 -5.91 -5.95
C PRO A 149 -17.98 -6.83 -5.93
N SER A 150 -16.84 -6.36 -5.43
CA SER A 150 -15.60 -7.15 -5.25
C SER A 150 -15.47 -7.81 -3.87
N CYS A 151 -16.56 -7.84 -3.09
CA CYS A 151 -16.70 -8.54 -1.81
C CYS A 151 -17.84 -9.57 -1.84
N GLU A 152 -17.76 -10.57 -0.97
CA GLU A 152 -18.79 -11.61 -0.78
C GLU A 152 -18.81 -12.08 0.68
N VAL A 153 -19.95 -12.03 1.35
CA VAL A 153 -20.08 -12.61 2.69
C VAL A 153 -20.44 -14.09 2.56
N VAL A 154 -19.41 -14.93 2.50
CA VAL A 154 -19.52 -16.39 2.28
C VAL A 154 -20.12 -17.14 3.47
N GLY A 155 -20.15 -16.51 4.66
CA GLY A 155 -20.79 -17.07 5.85
C GLY A 155 -20.97 -16.04 6.95
N VAL A 156 -21.88 -16.36 7.86
CA VAL A 156 -22.16 -15.62 9.10
C VAL A 156 -22.28 -16.63 10.24
N VAL A 157 -21.61 -16.38 11.36
CA VAL A 157 -21.53 -17.28 12.52
C VAL A 157 -21.88 -16.53 13.80
N SER A 158 -22.89 -17.00 14.52
CA SER A 158 -23.37 -16.39 15.78
C SER A 158 -22.74 -16.97 17.05
N LEU A 159 -21.99 -18.08 16.95
CA LEU A 159 -21.42 -18.80 18.09
C LEU A 159 -19.94 -19.17 17.80
N PRO A 160 -18.98 -18.79 18.67
CA PRO A 160 -17.56 -19.09 18.48
C PRO A 160 -17.25 -20.58 18.23
N SER A 161 -17.97 -21.48 18.91
CA SER A 161 -17.84 -22.94 18.76
C SER A 161 -18.03 -23.45 17.33
N LEU A 162 -18.76 -22.74 16.47
CA LEU A 162 -19.01 -23.11 15.07
C LEU A 162 -17.99 -22.51 14.08
N ALA A 163 -17.14 -21.58 14.52
CA ALA A 163 -16.27 -20.82 13.63
C ALA A 163 -15.17 -21.66 12.95
N GLU A 164 -14.58 -22.63 13.65
CA GLU A 164 -13.53 -23.50 13.08
C GLU A 164 -14.07 -24.36 11.92
N GLU A 165 -15.29 -24.87 12.05
CA GLU A 165 -15.97 -25.57 10.95
C GLU A 165 -16.29 -24.62 9.79
N ALA A 166 -16.81 -23.42 10.07
CA ALA A 166 -17.10 -22.43 9.04
C ALA A 166 -15.84 -22.00 8.26
N VAL A 167 -14.72 -21.74 8.95
CA VAL A 167 -13.42 -21.43 8.30
C VAL A 167 -12.95 -22.59 7.43
N ARG A 168 -13.00 -23.83 7.94
CA ARG A 168 -12.60 -25.05 7.22
C ARG A 168 -13.45 -25.30 5.96
N ALA A 169 -14.77 -25.14 6.06
CA ALA A 169 -15.71 -25.42 4.99
C ALA A 169 -15.75 -24.31 3.93
N LEU A 170 -15.82 -23.05 4.36
CA LEU A 170 -16.01 -21.90 3.48
C LEU A 170 -14.69 -21.37 2.92
N LYS A 171 -13.58 -21.55 3.63
CA LYS A 171 -12.24 -21.04 3.28
C LYS A 171 -12.23 -19.53 2.95
N PRO A 172 -12.65 -18.66 3.89
CA PRO A 172 -12.66 -17.22 3.68
C PRO A 172 -11.24 -16.67 3.43
N ASP A 173 -11.15 -15.60 2.64
CA ASP A 173 -9.92 -14.83 2.42
C ASP A 173 -9.64 -13.87 3.60
N VAL A 174 -10.68 -13.53 4.38
CA VAL A 174 -10.61 -12.65 5.56
C VAL A 174 -11.77 -12.91 6.53
N ILE A 175 -11.53 -12.75 7.82
CA ILE A 175 -12.55 -12.83 8.88
C ILE A 175 -12.79 -11.43 9.46
N THR A 176 -14.05 -11.06 9.66
CA THR A 176 -14.43 -9.96 10.57
C THR A 176 -15.01 -10.56 11.84
N MET A 177 -14.40 -10.28 12.99
CA MET A 177 -14.71 -11.00 14.24
C MET A 177 -14.93 -10.04 15.41
N ASP A 178 -16.04 -10.22 16.11
CA ASP A 178 -16.33 -9.51 17.35
C ASP A 178 -15.33 -9.86 18.47
N ILE A 179 -15.19 -9.00 19.47
CA ILE A 179 -14.41 -9.28 20.69
C ILE A 179 -15.27 -9.98 21.73
N HIS A 180 -16.52 -9.52 21.93
CA HIS A 180 -17.36 -9.94 23.06
C HIS A 180 -18.46 -10.89 22.59
N MET A 181 -18.27 -12.19 22.81
CA MET A 181 -19.22 -13.23 22.39
C MET A 181 -19.50 -14.22 23.54
N PRO A 182 -20.62 -14.95 23.51
CA PRO A 182 -20.87 -16.08 24.40
C PRO A 182 -19.83 -17.20 24.22
N GLU A 183 -19.74 -18.11 25.19
CA GLU A 183 -18.84 -19.29 25.23
C GLU A 183 -17.34 -18.95 25.36
N MET A 184 -16.81 -18.04 24.53
CA MET A 184 -15.43 -17.54 24.58
C MET A 184 -15.33 -16.17 23.89
N THR A 185 -14.34 -15.37 24.25
CA THR A 185 -14.06 -14.11 23.56
C THR A 185 -13.52 -14.34 22.14
N GLY A 186 -13.66 -13.34 21.28
CA GLY A 186 -13.00 -13.33 19.97
C GLY A 186 -11.48 -13.43 20.06
N VAL A 187 -10.85 -12.93 21.13
CA VAL A 187 -9.39 -13.01 21.31
C VAL A 187 -8.94 -14.44 21.62
N GLU A 188 -9.73 -15.20 22.38
CA GLU A 188 -9.51 -16.64 22.59
C GLU A 188 -9.73 -17.43 21.29
N LEU A 189 -10.80 -17.12 20.55
CA LEU A 189 -11.06 -17.74 19.25
C LEU A 189 -9.95 -17.44 18.22
N LEU A 190 -9.40 -16.22 18.22
CA LEU A 190 -8.27 -15.83 17.37
C LEU A 190 -7.03 -16.69 17.65
N LYS A 191 -6.70 -16.91 18.93
CA LYS A 191 -5.58 -17.76 19.37
C LYS A 191 -5.77 -19.22 18.94
N ILE A 192 -7.02 -19.69 18.76
CA ILE A 192 -7.33 -21.03 18.24
C ILE A 192 -7.23 -21.09 16.71
N LEU A 193 -7.77 -20.09 16.00
CA LEU A 193 -7.87 -20.09 14.53
C LEU A 193 -6.58 -19.65 13.82
N HIS A 194 -5.92 -18.59 14.30
CA HIS A 194 -4.77 -17.99 13.60
C HIS A 194 -3.60 -18.99 13.40
N PRO A 195 -3.17 -19.79 14.40
CA PRO A 195 -2.08 -20.75 14.22
C PRO A 195 -2.44 -21.94 13.30
N LYS A 196 -3.74 -22.25 13.15
CA LYS A 196 -4.23 -23.38 12.33
C LYS A 196 -4.42 -23.02 10.86
N TYR A 197 -4.97 -21.83 10.60
CA TYR A 197 -5.46 -21.45 9.27
C TYR A 197 -4.81 -20.19 8.69
N ALA A 198 -4.18 -19.35 9.52
CA ALA A 198 -3.59 -18.07 9.14
C ALA A 198 -4.50 -17.18 8.26
N VAL A 199 -5.83 -17.20 8.48
CA VAL A 199 -6.75 -16.29 7.78
C VAL A 199 -6.61 -14.89 8.42
N PRO A 200 -6.41 -13.82 7.62
CA PRO A 200 -6.31 -12.48 8.17
C PRO A 200 -7.63 -12.10 8.83
N THR A 201 -7.54 -11.62 10.07
CA THR A 201 -8.71 -11.32 10.89
C THR A 201 -8.69 -9.85 11.30
N VAL A 202 -9.82 -9.18 11.10
CA VAL A 202 -10.06 -7.79 11.53
C VAL A 202 -11.03 -7.83 12.71
N MET A 203 -10.59 -7.34 13.85
CA MET A 203 -11.44 -7.30 15.04
C MET A 203 -12.50 -6.21 14.92
N ILE A 204 -13.68 -6.47 15.44
CA ILE A 204 -14.79 -5.52 15.46
C ILE A 204 -15.18 -5.29 16.93
N THR A 205 -15.04 -4.07 17.41
CA THR A 205 -15.06 -3.75 18.85
C THR A 205 -16.15 -2.74 19.22
N SER A 206 -16.72 -2.89 20.40
CA SER A 206 -17.49 -1.85 21.09
C SER A 206 -16.64 -0.61 21.36
N VAL A 207 -17.32 0.48 21.75
CA VAL A 207 -16.72 1.81 21.98
C VAL A 207 -16.33 2.00 23.45
N SER A 208 -15.81 0.96 24.10
CA SER A 208 -15.43 1.00 25.52
C SER A 208 -13.93 1.30 25.70
N ARG A 209 -13.57 1.96 26.80
CA ARG A 209 -12.15 2.13 27.20
C ARG A 209 -11.55 0.84 27.75
N GLU A 210 -12.38 -0.04 28.30
CA GLU A 210 -12.02 -1.32 28.90
C GLU A 210 -11.63 -2.34 27.81
N ASP A 211 -12.18 -2.19 26.61
CA ASP A 211 -11.84 -2.99 25.42
C ASP A 211 -10.40 -2.73 24.93
N GLY A 212 -9.77 -1.63 25.32
CA GLY A 212 -8.51 -1.15 24.73
C GLY A 212 -7.33 -2.09 24.90
N ASP A 213 -7.17 -2.67 26.09
CA ASP A 213 -6.08 -3.63 26.35
C ASP A 213 -6.37 -4.98 25.66
N VAL A 214 -7.65 -5.34 25.49
CA VAL A 214 -8.13 -6.54 24.78
C VAL A 214 -7.92 -6.44 23.26
N VAL A 215 -8.16 -5.27 22.67
CA VAL A 215 -7.84 -4.98 21.25
C VAL A 215 -6.35 -5.17 20.98
N LEU A 216 -5.49 -4.71 21.90
CA LEU A 216 -4.04 -4.84 21.76
C LEU A 216 -3.54 -6.27 22.00
N GLU A 217 -4.22 -7.04 22.83
CA GLU A 217 -3.99 -8.49 22.93
C GLU A 217 -4.37 -9.20 21.62
N ALA A 218 -5.49 -8.84 20.99
CA ALA A 218 -5.92 -9.41 19.72
C ALA A 218 -4.92 -9.14 18.58
N LEU A 219 -4.37 -7.91 18.50
CA LEU A 219 -3.33 -7.56 17.53
C LEU A 219 -2.06 -8.42 17.74
N ALA A 220 -1.62 -8.60 18.99
CA ALA A 220 -0.49 -9.47 19.31
C ALA A 220 -0.79 -10.98 19.14
N ALA A 221 -2.06 -11.37 19.11
CA ALA A 221 -2.52 -12.73 18.77
C ALA A 221 -2.69 -12.96 17.26
N GLY A 222 -2.37 -11.98 16.41
CA GLY A 222 -2.35 -12.10 14.95
C GLY A 222 -3.51 -11.43 14.21
N ALA A 223 -4.28 -10.54 14.86
CA ALA A 223 -5.22 -9.68 14.15
C ALA A 223 -4.48 -8.64 13.31
N VAL A 224 -4.99 -8.36 12.11
CA VAL A 224 -4.37 -7.42 11.14
C VAL A 224 -4.67 -5.97 11.51
N ASP A 225 -5.90 -5.73 11.97
CA ASP A 225 -6.44 -4.42 12.31
C ASP A 225 -7.70 -4.59 13.18
N TYR A 226 -8.28 -3.47 13.60
CA TYR A 226 -9.58 -3.43 14.26
C TYR A 226 -10.47 -2.30 13.70
N ILE A 227 -11.77 -2.43 13.94
CA ILE A 227 -12.85 -1.56 13.48
C ILE A 227 -13.77 -1.29 14.68
N GLN A 228 -14.12 -0.02 14.90
CA GLN A 228 -15.17 0.34 15.86
C GLN A 228 -16.55 -0.05 15.27
N LYS A 229 -17.39 -0.75 16.04
CA LYS A 229 -18.75 -1.14 15.62
C LYS A 229 -19.54 0.10 15.17
N PRO A 230 -20.03 0.17 13.92
CA PRO A 230 -20.81 1.31 13.43
C PRO A 230 -22.23 1.29 14.00
N SER A 231 -22.81 2.47 14.24
CA SER A 231 -24.27 2.58 14.39
C SER A 231 -24.97 2.63 13.02
N PHE A 232 -26.27 2.30 12.98
CA PHE A 232 -27.08 2.45 11.75
C PHE A 232 -27.13 3.89 11.22
N SER A 233 -26.96 4.88 12.10
CA SER A 233 -26.88 6.31 11.78
C SER A 233 -25.57 6.73 11.10
N GLU A 234 -24.53 5.88 11.10
CA GLU A 234 -23.18 6.23 10.64
C GLU A 234 -22.73 5.43 9.41
N ILE A 235 -23.61 4.60 8.84
CA ILE A 235 -23.30 3.66 7.75
C ILE A 235 -22.53 4.34 6.62
N ASP A 236 -23.06 5.42 6.04
CA ASP A 236 -22.46 6.07 4.86
C ASP A 236 -21.06 6.66 5.13
N GLN A 237 -20.75 6.93 6.40
CA GLN A 237 -19.45 7.48 6.83
C GLN A 237 -18.43 6.38 7.16
N VAL A 238 -18.88 5.28 7.76
CA VAL A 238 -18.01 4.21 8.29
C VAL A 238 -17.88 3.03 7.32
N ALA A 239 -18.88 2.75 6.48
CA ALA A 239 -18.85 1.68 5.49
C ALA A 239 -17.63 1.73 4.53
N PRO A 240 -17.20 2.91 4.01
CA PRO A 240 -16.00 2.98 3.19
C PRO A 240 -14.73 2.54 3.95
N LEU A 241 -14.61 2.90 5.23
CA LEU A 241 -13.46 2.52 6.07
C LEU A 241 -13.45 1.02 6.39
N ILE A 242 -14.63 0.43 6.64
CA ILE A 242 -14.78 -1.02 6.86
C ILE A 242 -14.36 -1.78 5.60
N LEU A 243 -14.88 -1.39 4.43
CA LEU A 243 -14.51 -1.99 3.15
C LEU A 243 -13.01 -1.84 2.86
N GLU A 244 -12.43 -0.65 3.07
CA GLU A 244 -11.00 -0.40 2.83
C GLU A 244 -10.12 -1.27 3.74
N LYS A 245 -10.42 -1.36 5.04
CA LYS A 245 -9.69 -2.22 5.99
C LYS A 245 -9.84 -3.71 5.68
N VAL A 246 -11.05 -4.21 5.43
CA VAL A 246 -11.29 -5.64 5.18
C VAL A 246 -10.66 -6.10 3.87
N LYS A 247 -10.79 -5.33 2.78
CA LYS A 247 -10.16 -5.62 1.47
C LYS A 247 -8.64 -5.44 1.48
N THR A 248 -8.11 -4.74 2.48
CA THR A 248 -6.67 -4.60 2.74
C THR A 248 -6.16 -5.79 3.56
N ALA A 249 -6.86 -6.18 4.63
CA ALA A 249 -6.50 -7.32 5.45
C ALA A 249 -6.49 -8.64 4.67
N ALA A 250 -7.46 -8.86 3.78
CA ALA A 250 -7.49 -10.00 2.85
C ALA A 250 -6.23 -10.15 1.97
N LYS A 251 -5.45 -9.07 1.79
CA LYS A 251 -4.22 -9.05 0.99
C LYS A 251 -2.95 -9.16 1.82
N ALA A 252 -3.03 -9.00 3.15
CA ALA A 252 -1.87 -8.94 4.03
C ALA A 252 -1.14 -10.30 4.12
N ILE A 253 -1.86 -11.38 4.42
CA ILE A 253 -1.24 -12.70 4.66
C ILE A 253 -0.81 -13.44 3.38
N ALA A 254 -1.07 -12.85 2.20
CA ALA A 254 -0.39 -13.27 0.97
C ALA A 254 1.15 -13.14 1.06
N LYS A 255 1.66 -12.35 2.02
CA LYS A 255 3.08 -12.31 2.39
C LYS A 255 3.34 -13.08 3.68
N LYS A 256 4.08 -14.16 3.49
CA LYS A 256 4.51 -15.17 4.45
C LYS A 256 5.09 -14.56 5.74
N GLN A 257 4.79 -15.18 6.88
CA GLN A 257 5.57 -14.99 8.11
C GLN A 257 7.06 -15.28 7.81
N THR A 258 7.92 -14.28 7.98
CA THR A 258 9.38 -14.48 8.05
C THR A 258 9.73 -15.20 9.36
N GLU A 259 10.85 -15.93 9.35
CA GLU A 259 11.25 -16.79 10.47
C GLU A 259 11.58 -15.98 11.73
N ASN A 260 11.36 -16.58 12.91
CA ASN A 260 11.67 -15.98 14.22
C ASN A 260 13.18 -15.76 14.41
N LEU A 261 13.72 -14.70 13.80
CA LEU A 261 15.05 -14.20 14.11
C LEU A 261 15.10 -13.80 15.60
N PRO A 262 16.12 -14.22 16.36
CA PRO A 262 16.19 -13.94 17.79
C PRO A 262 16.22 -12.43 18.04
N LYS A 263 15.24 -11.92 18.80
CA LYS A 263 15.08 -10.50 19.18
C LYS A 263 16.23 -10.01 20.08
N ARG A 264 17.44 -9.88 19.53
CA ARG A 264 18.62 -9.40 20.25
C ARG A 264 18.62 -7.88 20.25
N ARG A 265 18.22 -7.29 21.37
CA ARG A 265 18.26 -5.84 21.62
C ARG A 265 19.67 -5.28 21.42
N LEU A 266 19.77 -4.10 20.81
CA LEU A 266 21.01 -3.59 20.21
C LEU A 266 21.95 -2.97 21.26
N VAL A 267 22.89 -3.77 21.76
CA VAL A 267 23.88 -3.36 22.77
C VAL A 267 25.00 -2.53 22.13
N GLY A 268 25.12 -1.25 22.52
CA GLY A 268 26.31 -0.41 22.26
C GLY A 268 26.13 0.82 21.36
N GLY A 269 24.93 1.09 20.83
CA GLY A 269 24.69 2.26 19.99
C GLY A 269 24.47 3.56 20.77
N THR A 270 25.41 4.52 20.71
CA THR A 270 25.24 5.84 21.35
C THR A 270 24.55 6.84 20.41
N MET A 271 23.27 7.08 20.65
CA MET A 271 22.46 8.05 19.89
C MET A 271 22.76 9.50 20.29
N ASP A 272 22.60 10.43 19.34
CA ASP A 272 22.58 11.87 19.59
C ASP A 272 21.21 12.31 20.13
N LEU A 273 21.09 12.33 21.46
CA LEU A 273 19.88 12.70 22.22
C LEU A 273 19.35 14.12 21.96
N ARG A 274 20.06 14.93 21.15
CA ARG A 274 19.65 16.29 20.72
C ARG A 274 18.89 16.30 19.38
N LYS A 275 18.83 15.15 18.69
CA LYS A 275 17.95 14.90 17.55
C LYS A 275 16.57 14.45 18.04
N ILE A 276 15.58 14.40 17.16
CA ILE A 276 14.21 13.91 17.44
C ILE A 276 13.84 12.86 16.39
N ILE A 277 13.14 11.78 16.78
CA ILE A 277 12.53 10.83 15.84
C ILE A 277 11.04 11.17 15.70
N ALA A 278 10.53 11.19 14.46
CA ALA A 278 9.10 11.26 14.17
C ALA A 278 8.64 10.01 13.42
N ILE A 279 7.61 9.32 13.91
CA ILE A 279 7.13 8.05 13.35
C ILE A 279 5.67 8.17 12.91
N GLY A 280 5.35 7.64 11.73
CA GLY A 280 4.00 7.55 11.15
C GLY A 280 3.61 6.11 10.83
N SER A 281 2.40 5.71 11.19
CA SER A 281 1.96 4.30 11.18
C SER A 281 0.43 4.16 11.13
N SER A 282 -0.08 3.05 10.58
CA SER A 282 -1.53 2.77 10.47
C SER A 282 -1.80 1.26 10.62
N THR A 283 -2.47 0.58 9.69
CA THR A 283 -2.73 -0.87 9.74
C THR A 283 -1.44 -1.70 9.88
N GLY A 284 -1.41 -2.61 10.87
CA GLY A 284 -0.21 -3.33 11.32
C GLY A 284 0.80 -2.50 12.13
N GLY A 285 0.55 -1.20 12.31
CA GLY A 285 1.50 -0.24 12.87
C GLY A 285 1.78 -0.42 14.37
N THR A 286 0.82 -0.92 15.15
CA THR A 286 1.00 -1.22 16.59
C THR A 286 2.09 -2.26 16.84
N GLU A 287 2.03 -3.36 16.10
CA GLU A 287 2.99 -4.46 16.17
C GLU A 287 4.37 -4.03 15.63
N ALA A 288 4.38 -3.21 14.55
CA ALA A 288 5.60 -2.63 14.00
C ALA A 288 6.27 -1.63 14.96
N LEU A 289 5.50 -0.79 15.66
CA LEU A 289 6.01 0.13 16.68
C LEU A 289 6.66 -0.64 17.84
N ARG A 290 5.97 -1.65 18.39
CA ARG A 290 6.54 -2.55 19.40
C ARG A 290 7.83 -3.17 18.91
N GLU A 291 7.84 -3.72 17.70
CA GLU A 291 8.99 -4.42 17.14
C GLU A 291 10.21 -3.51 16.90
N VAL A 292 9.99 -2.25 16.52
CA VAL A 292 11.07 -1.24 16.47
C VAL A 292 11.56 -0.91 17.88
N PHE A 293 10.65 -0.67 18.83
CA PHE A 293 10.99 -0.19 20.18
C PHE A 293 11.67 -1.24 21.07
N GLU A 294 11.25 -2.51 21.04
CA GLU A 294 11.88 -3.62 21.77
C GLU A 294 13.39 -3.77 21.45
N ARG A 295 13.82 -3.41 20.22
CA ARG A 295 15.23 -3.51 19.79
C ARG A 295 16.08 -2.29 20.17
N LEU A 296 15.49 -1.16 20.58
CA LEU A 296 16.20 0.08 20.90
C LEU A 296 16.98 0.02 22.23
N PRO A 297 18.05 0.84 22.40
CA PRO A 297 18.71 1.02 23.69
C PRO A 297 17.79 1.70 24.73
N ALA A 298 18.21 1.76 25.99
CA ALA A 298 17.47 2.53 27.01
C ALA A 298 17.60 4.05 26.78
N GLU A 299 18.78 4.52 26.37
CA GLU A 299 19.02 5.92 26.02
C GLU A 299 18.59 6.21 24.57
N ILE A 300 17.35 6.68 24.41
CA ILE A 300 16.79 7.16 23.12
C ILE A 300 16.67 8.69 23.09
N PRO A 301 16.76 9.34 21.92
CA PRO A 301 16.27 10.72 21.75
C PRO A 301 14.75 10.79 22.01
N PRO A 302 14.17 12.00 22.12
CA PRO A 302 12.71 12.15 22.09
C PRO A 302 12.11 11.55 20.82
N ILE A 303 11.05 10.76 20.97
CA ILE A 303 10.28 10.18 19.86
C ILE A 303 8.85 10.72 19.91
N VAL A 304 8.33 11.16 18.76
CA VAL A 304 6.93 11.55 18.57
C VAL A 304 6.28 10.64 17.53
N VAL A 305 5.11 10.09 17.84
CA VAL A 305 4.46 9.05 17.03
C VAL A 305 3.04 9.44 16.67
N VAL A 306 2.67 9.31 15.39
CA VAL A 306 1.28 9.17 14.96
C VAL A 306 1.06 7.73 14.52
N GLN A 307 0.24 7.03 15.28
CA GLN A 307 -0.49 5.84 14.85
C GLN A 307 -1.90 6.28 14.48
N HIS A 308 -2.47 5.80 13.38
CA HIS A 308 -3.90 5.97 13.12
C HIS A 308 -4.70 5.10 14.11
N ILE A 309 -5.37 5.74 15.06
CA ILE A 309 -6.04 5.11 16.20
C ILE A 309 -7.28 5.90 16.64
N PRO A 310 -8.42 5.27 16.93
CA PRO A 310 -9.55 5.90 17.62
C PRO A 310 -9.19 6.41 19.01
N ALA A 311 -9.90 7.45 19.47
CA ALA A 311 -9.64 8.18 20.71
C ALA A 311 -9.66 7.35 22.01
N ILE A 312 -10.25 6.15 21.97
CA ILE A 312 -10.36 5.25 23.13
C ILE A 312 -9.16 4.31 23.30
N PHE A 313 -8.25 4.22 22.31
CA PHE A 313 -7.20 3.19 22.28
C PHE A 313 -5.76 3.73 22.28
N SER A 314 -5.53 5.02 22.03
CA SER A 314 -4.18 5.62 22.04
C SER A 314 -3.50 5.55 23.42
N GLU A 315 -4.28 5.74 24.49
CA GLU A 315 -3.83 5.61 25.88
C GLU A 315 -3.39 4.18 26.19
N ALA A 316 -4.19 3.18 25.79
CA ALA A 316 -3.88 1.76 25.96
C ALA A 316 -2.62 1.34 25.18
N LEU A 317 -2.48 1.81 23.93
CA LEU A 317 -1.29 1.56 23.12
C LEU A 317 -0.04 2.13 23.78
N ALA A 318 -0.14 3.32 24.36
CA ALA A 318 0.98 3.93 25.07
C ALA A 318 1.38 3.12 26.32
N ARG A 319 0.42 2.73 27.18
CA ARG A 319 0.68 1.89 28.38
C ARG A 319 1.36 0.57 28.01
N ARG A 320 0.81 -0.17 27.04
CA ARG A 320 1.38 -1.45 26.59
C ARG A 320 2.80 -1.32 26.04
N LEU A 321 3.11 -0.19 25.39
CA LEU A 321 4.46 0.06 24.92
C LEU A 321 5.39 0.47 26.08
N ASP A 322 4.91 1.17 27.11
CA ASP A 322 5.66 1.47 28.34
C ASP A 322 6.06 0.17 29.06
N ASP A 323 5.10 -0.74 29.31
CA ASP A 323 5.30 -2.04 29.97
C ASP A 323 6.36 -2.93 29.26
N LEU A 324 6.49 -2.80 27.94
CA LEU A 324 7.41 -3.59 27.11
C LEU A 324 8.77 -2.89 26.90
N CYS A 325 8.90 -1.60 27.25
CA CYS A 325 10.05 -0.78 26.88
C CYS A 325 10.96 -0.42 28.07
N PRO A 326 12.24 -0.09 27.79
CA PRO A 326 13.21 0.36 28.79
C PRO A 326 13.16 1.88 29.03
N PHE A 327 12.21 2.58 28.42
CA PHE A 327 12.08 4.03 28.37
C PHE A 327 10.60 4.41 28.41
N ALA A 328 10.30 5.63 28.84
CA ALA A 328 8.92 6.03 29.09
C ALA A 328 8.12 6.21 27.79
N VAL A 329 6.95 5.58 27.69
CA VAL A 329 5.97 5.77 26.60
C VAL A 329 4.67 6.29 27.19
N LYS A 330 4.16 7.41 26.68
CA LYS A 330 2.87 7.97 27.12
C LYS A 330 2.05 8.54 25.96
N GLU A 331 0.74 8.63 26.16
CA GLU A 331 -0.10 9.48 25.32
C GLU A 331 0.28 10.96 25.55
N ALA A 332 0.36 11.72 24.46
CA ALA A 332 0.78 13.11 24.47
C ALA A 332 -0.29 14.04 25.08
N ALA A 333 0.10 14.80 26.10
CA ALA A 333 -0.66 15.95 26.60
C ALA A 333 -0.24 17.24 25.87
N ASP A 334 -1.11 18.26 25.83
CA ASP A 334 -0.74 19.56 25.26
C ASP A 334 0.39 20.22 26.08
N GLY A 335 1.46 20.64 25.42
CA GLY A 335 2.64 21.23 26.07
C GLY A 335 3.66 20.24 26.63
N ASP A 336 3.47 18.92 26.47
CA ASP A 336 4.48 17.91 26.82
C ASP A 336 5.83 18.21 26.16
N GLU A 337 6.92 18.05 26.91
CA GLU A 337 8.27 18.36 26.45
C GLU A 337 8.93 17.17 25.74
N LEU A 338 9.60 17.45 24.62
CA LEU A 338 10.40 16.44 23.89
C LEU A 338 11.74 16.23 24.63
N VAL A 339 11.69 15.41 25.68
CA VAL A 339 12.86 14.98 26.46
C VAL A 339 13.39 13.62 26.00
N ALA A 340 14.70 13.40 26.18
CA ALA A 340 15.33 12.10 25.91
C ALA A 340 14.79 11.01 26.87
N GLY A 341 14.83 9.75 26.42
CA GLY A 341 14.25 8.63 27.17
C GLY A 341 12.72 8.61 27.19
N ARG A 342 12.06 9.32 26.25
CA ARG A 342 10.59 9.39 26.16
C ARG A 342 10.06 9.26 24.74
N VAL A 343 8.98 8.50 24.61
CA VAL A 343 8.10 8.39 23.43
C VAL A 343 6.75 9.05 23.75
N LEU A 344 6.25 9.87 22.83
CA LEU A 344 4.95 10.53 22.91
C LEU A 344 4.05 10.02 21.76
N ILE A 345 2.99 9.30 22.12
CA ILE A 345 1.96 8.80 21.18
C ILE A 345 0.86 9.86 21.02
N ALA A 346 0.51 10.21 19.78
CA ALA A 346 -0.58 11.15 19.51
C ALA A 346 -1.94 10.59 20.01
N PRO A 347 -2.71 11.35 20.81
CA PRO A 347 -4.05 10.95 21.20
C PRO A 347 -4.97 10.81 19.99
N GLY A 348 -5.68 9.69 19.92
CA GLY A 348 -6.72 9.43 18.91
C GLY A 348 -7.80 10.52 18.96
N GLY A 349 -8.37 10.86 17.81
CA GLY A 349 -9.39 11.91 17.73
C GLY A 349 -8.89 13.33 17.96
N LYS A 350 -7.58 13.59 18.07
CA LYS A 350 -6.97 14.93 18.06
C LYS A 350 -5.86 15.03 17.02
N GLN A 351 -5.41 16.24 16.69
CA GLN A 351 -4.18 16.45 15.93
C GLN A 351 -3.02 16.71 16.90
N MET A 352 -1.83 16.19 16.57
CA MET A 352 -0.58 16.44 17.30
C MET A 352 0.47 17.01 16.36
N LYS A 353 1.19 18.05 16.81
CA LYS A 353 2.31 18.65 16.08
C LYS A 353 3.43 19.08 17.02
N VAL A 354 4.66 19.20 16.53
CA VAL A 354 5.77 19.80 17.28
C VAL A 354 5.73 21.32 17.16
N VAL A 355 6.13 22.03 18.23
CA VAL A 355 6.30 23.48 18.29
C VAL A 355 7.53 23.82 19.14
N ARG A 356 8.24 24.91 18.84
CA ARG A 356 9.18 25.51 19.80
C ARG A 356 8.51 26.57 20.69
N SER A 357 8.87 26.53 21.96
CA SER A 357 8.65 27.60 22.92
C SER A 357 9.60 28.78 22.64
N SER A 358 9.32 29.97 23.17
CA SER A 358 10.15 31.18 22.97
C SER A 358 11.59 31.06 23.47
N ASN A 359 11.85 30.15 24.41
CA ASN A 359 13.19 29.77 24.91
C ASN A 359 13.87 28.66 24.07
N GLY A 360 13.30 28.28 22.91
CA GLY A 360 13.84 27.26 22.01
C GLY A 360 13.48 25.80 22.36
N VAL A 361 12.87 25.55 23.52
CA VAL A 361 12.47 24.20 23.96
C VAL A 361 11.38 23.63 23.05
N ALA A 362 11.58 22.41 22.54
CA ALA A 362 10.61 21.71 21.71
C ALA A 362 9.54 21.03 22.57
N ARG A 363 8.26 21.25 22.21
CA ARG A 363 7.08 20.65 22.85
C ARG A 363 6.17 20.05 21.78
N VAL A 364 5.31 19.12 22.18
CA VAL A 364 4.12 18.81 21.39
C VAL A 364 3.02 19.82 21.68
N ARG A 365 2.23 20.14 20.65
CA ARG A 365 0.94 20.79 20.77
C ARG A 365 -0.14 19.81 20.31
N VAL A 366 -1.13 19.58 21.16
CA VAL A 366 -2.26 18.66 20.95
C VAL A 366 -3.53 19.48 20.89
N PHE A 367 -4.27 19.37 19.79
CA PHE A 367 -5.36 20.31 19.47
C PHE A 367 -6.48 19.66 18.66
N GLU A 368 -7.70 20.19 18.82
CA GLU A 368 -8.80 19.90 17.91
C GLU A 368 -8.63 20.68 16.61
N ALA A 369 -8.82 19.99 15.49
CA ALA A 369 -8.92 20.50 14.13
C ALA A 369 -9.58 19.43 13.25
N ASP A 370 -9.84 19.74 11.99
CA ASP A 370 -10.44 18.79 11.05
C ASP A 370 -9.50 17.61 10.71
N PRO A 371 -10.04 16.47 10.22
CA PRO A 371 -9.22 15.34 9.77
C PRO A 371 -8.42 15.67 8.51
N VAL A 372 -7.09 15.57 8.59
CA VAL A 372 -6.19 15.72 7.44
C VAL A 372 -6.00 14.34 6.81
N ASN A 373 -6.12 14.24 5.48
CA ASN A 373 -6.15 12.94 4.78
C ASN A 373 -7.20 11.94 5.33
N ARG A 374 -8.33 12.45 5.85
CA ARG A 374 -9.36 11.70 6.64
C ARG A 374 -8.94 11.21 8.03
N HIS A 375 -7.74 11.56 8.49
CA HIS A 375 -7.16 11.06 9.74
C HIS A 375 -7.00 12.15 10.81
N LYS A 376 -7.27 11.76 12.05
CA LYS A 376 -7.14 12.58 13.26
C LYS A 376 -6.80 11.65 14.45
N PRO A 377 -5.51 11.47 14.80
CA PRO A 377 -4.33 12.20 14.33
C PRO A 377 -3.90 11.85 12.90
N SER A 378 -3.26 12.81 12.23
CA SER A 378 -2.67 12.67 10.89
C SER A 378 -1.14 12.76 10.92
N VAL A 379 -0.49 11.90 10.13
CA VAL A 379 0.97 11.82 10.02
C VAL A 379 1.54 13.03 9.26
N ASP A 380 0.87 13.53 8.22
CA ASP A 380 1.29 14.76 7.51
C ASP A 380 1.38 15.94 8.49
N VAL A 381 0.43 16.07 9.43
CA VAL A 381 0.41 17.18 10.42
C VAL A 381 1.62 17.11 11.36
N LEU A 382 2.00 15.91 11.81
CA LEU A 382 3.21 15.72 12.62
C LEU A 382 4.46 16.03 11.78
N PHE A 383 4.63 15.37 10.64
CA PHE A 383 5.85 15.48 9.83
C PHE A 383 6.07 16.89 9.25
N ASP A 384 5.01 17.60 8.85
CA ASP A 384 5.08 19.00 8.44
C ASP A 384 5.69 19.88 9.52
N SER A 385 5.22 19.72 10.77
CA SER A 385 5.71 20.51 11.91
C SER A 385 7.14 20.13 12.32
N VAL A 386 7.51 18.86 12.21
CA VAL A 386 8.89 18.41 12.48
C VAL A 386 9.84 18.93 11.41
N ALA A 387 9.43 18.98 10.14
CA ALA A 387 10.20 19.59 9.06
C ALA A 387 10.43 21.10 9.31
N GLN A 388 9.39 21.82 9.70
CA GLN A 388 9.44 23.26 9.98
C GLN A 388 10.29 23.58 11.23
N GLU A 389 9.99 22.94 12.36
CA GLU A 389 10.57 23.32 13.65
C GLU A 389 11.95 22.66 13.86
N ILE A 390 12.14 21.41 13.45
CA ILE A 390 13.33 20.62 13.79
C ILE A 390 14.31 20.48 12.61
N GLY A 391 13.81 20.35 11.38
CA GLY A 391 14.61 20.24 10.16
C GLY A 391 15.63 19.10 10.21
N ASN A 392 16.89 19.38 9.84
CA ASN A 392 17.97 18.40 9.76
C ASN A 392 18.39 17.74 11.10
N LYS A 393 17.80 18.15 12.23
CA LYS A 393 17.93 17.46 13.52
C LYS A 393 16.86 16.36 13.71
N ALA A 394 15.97 16.15 12.75
CA ALA A 394 14.98 15.09 12.80
C ALA A 394 15.44 13.81 12.07
N VAL A 395 14.84 12.68 12.43
CA VAL A 395 14.75 11.48 11.60
C VAL A 395 13.28 11.11 11.47
N GLY A 396 12.78 10.97 10.24
CA GLY A 396 11.42 10.53 9.96
C GLY A 396 11.37 9.04 9.67
N VAL A 397 10.36 8.33 10.16
CA VAL A 397 10.12 6.92 9.86
C VAL A 397 8.66 6.73 9.46
N ILE A 398 8.40 6.13 8.31
CA ILE A 398 7.05 5.74 7.89
C ILE A 398 6.94 4.21 7.81
N LEU A 399 6.03 3.66 8.62
CA LEU A 399 5.80 2.24 8.79
C LEU A 399 4.57 1.78 8.01
N THR A 400 4.29 0.47 8.05
CA THR A 400 3.09 -0.18 7.52
C THR A 400 1.82 0.63 7.80
N GLY A 401 0.99 0.74 6.75
CA GLY A 401 -0.19 1.56 6.80
C GLY A 401 -0.91 1.74 5.47
N MET A 402 -2.20 2.02 5.55
CA MET A 402 -3.11 2.20 4.42
C MET A 402 -3.17 3.67 3.96
N GLY A 403 -3.48 3.90 2.68
CA GLY A 403 -3.56 5.26 2.12
C GLY A 403 -2.19 5.92 1.89
N ALA A 404 -2.13 7.24 2.05
CA ALA A 404 -1.00 8.09 1.66
C ALA A 404 -0.62 9.15 2.72
N ASP A 405 -1.14 9.05 3.95
CA ASP A 405 -0.84 10.05 4.98
C ASP A 405 0.63 9.98 5.41
N GLY A 406 1.22 11.14 5.71
CA GLY A 406 2.65 11.30 5.97
C GLY A 406 3.54 11.35 4.73
N ALA A 407 3.06 10.96 3.55
CA ALA A 407 3.87 10.96 2.33
C ALA A 407 4.33 12.38 1.94
N ARG A 408 3.50 13.41 2.16
CA ARG A 408 3.84 14.81 1.84
C ARG A 408 4.70 15.43 2.93
N GLY A 409 4.38 15.18 4.20
CA GLY A 409 5.19 15.60 5.33
C GLY A 409 6.61 15.01 5.29
N MET A 410 6.74 13.74 4.87
CA MET A 410 8.04 13.08 4.71
C MET A 410 8.89 13.72 3.59
N VAL A 411 8.28 14.14 2.48
CA VAL A 411 8.95 14.98 1.46
C VAL A 411 9.46 16.29 2.08
N LYS A 412 8.65 16.98 2.90
CA LYS A 412 9.08 18.22 3.57
C LYS A 412 10.21 17.96 4.57
N MET A 413 10.15 16.88 5.36
CA MET A 413 11.22 16.49 6.28
C MET A 413 12.55 16.27 5.54
N LYS A 414 12.54 15.50 4.44
CA LYS A 414 13.72 15.28 3.60
C LYS A 414 14.25 16.57 2.99
N ASN A 415 13.37 17.44 2.48
CA ASN A 415 13.75 18.73 1.92
C ASN A 415 14.32 19.70 2.99
N ALA A 416 13.91 19.56 4.25
CA ALA A 416 14.49 20.25 5.41
C ALA A 416 15.79 19.60 5.94
N GLY A 417 16.30 18.56 5.25
CA GLY A 417 17.57 17.88 5.55
C GLY A 417 17.49 16.76 6.60
N ALA A 418 16.28 16.30 6.97
CA ALA A 418 16.13 15.13 7.83
C ALA A 418 16.46 13.83 7.08
N HIS A 419 16.94 12.80 7.78
CA HIS A 419 16.97 11.43 7.24
C HIS A 419 15.56 10.84 7.31
N THR A 420 15.11 10.15 6.27
CA THR A 420 13.73 9.64 6.16
C THR A 420 13.73 8.17 5.73
N ILE A 421 13.31 7.30 6.66
CA ILE A 421 13.28 5.85 6.50
C ILE A 421 11.85 5.41 6.17
N ALA A 422 11.69 4.50 5.21
CA ALA A 422 10.43 3.81 4.93
C ALA A 422 10.57 2.30 5.17
N GLN A 423 9.55 1.70 5.78
CA GLN A 423 9.43 0.24 5.89
C GLN A 423 9.22 -0.37 4.49
N ASP A 424 9.88 -1.50 4.22
CA ASP A 424 9.83 -2.17 2.92
C ASP A 424 8.53 -2.95 2.64
N GLU A 425 8.33 -3.36 1.40
CA GLU A 425 7.15 -4.13 0.97
C GLU A 425 7.18 -5.60 1.44
N ALA A 426 8.30 -6.09 1.98
CA ALA A 426 8.43 -7.47 2.43
C ALA A 426 7.92 -7.64 3.87
N SER A 427 8.26 -6.70 4.74
CA SER A 427 7.88 -6.68 6.16
C SER A 427 6.58 -5.91 6.44
N CYS A 428 6.07 -5.10 5.50
CA CYS A 428 4.80 -4.40 5.67
C CYS A 428 3.59 -5.34 5.62
N VAL A 429 2.75 -5.28 6.66
CA VAL A 429 1.37 -5.79 6.63
C VAL A 429 0.55 -5.07 5.53
N VAL A 430 0.77 -3.76 5.37
CA VAL A 430 0.14 -2.92 4.35
C VAL A 430 1.16 -1.92 3.77
N PHE A 431 1.62 -2.15 2.54
CA PHE A 431 2.51 -1.23 1.82
C PHE A 431 1.72 -0.15 1.05
N GLY A 432 0.99 0.69 1.80
CA GLY A 432 0.34 1.90 1.31
C GLY A 432 1.19 3.14 1.62
N MET A 433 1.18 3.56 2.89
CA MET A 433 1.87 4.75 3.38
C MET A 433 3.37 4.80 3.00
N PRO A 434 4.18 3.72 3.20
CA PRO A 434 5.58 3.73 2.78
C PRO A 434 5.74 3.82 1.26
N ARG A 435 4.89 3.12 0.49
CA ARG A 435 4.91 3.16 -0.98
C ARG A 435 4.68 4.57 -1.52
N GLU A 436 3.72 5.29 -0.97
CA GLU A 436 3.41 6.65 -1.43
C GLU A 436 4.51 7.64 -1.03
N ALA A 437 5.13 7.50 0.14
CA ALA A 437 6.30 8.30 0.53
C ALA A 437 7.53 8.03 -0.39
N ILE A 438 7.77 6.76 -0.75
CA ILE A 438 8.80 6.36 -1.72
C ILE A 438 8.48 6.95 -3.11
N ARG A 439 7.25 6.79 -3.59
CA ARG A 439 6.79 7.28 -4.91
C ARG A 439 6.84 8.80 -5.03
N MET A 440 6.60 9.53 -3.94
CA MET A 440 6.77 10.98 -3.88
C MET A 440 8.22 11.44 -3.69
N GLY A 441 9.18 10.52 -3.61
CA GLY A 441 10.60 10.81 -3.45
C GLY A 441 10.99 11.32 -2.06
N GLY A 442 10.11 11.22 -1.06
CA GLY A 442 10.30 11.76 0.28
C GLY A 442 11.25 10.94 1.17
N VAL A 443 11.67 9.77 0.71
CA VAL A 443 12.47 8.79 1.45
C VAL A 443 13.96 8.90 1.09
N THR A 444 14.86 8.79 2.06
CA THR A 444 16.32 8.63 1.85
C THR A 444 16.76 7.17 1.94
N GLU A 445 16.06 6.33 2.70
CA GLU A 445 16.41 4.93 2.93
C GLU A 445 15.17 4.02 3.05
N VAL A 446 15.21 2.84 2.44
CA VAL A 446 14.18 1.79 2.61
C VAL A 446 14.80 0.63 3.39
N ALA A 447 14.09 0.10 4.39
CA ALA A 447 14.58 -0.97 5.25
C ALA A 447 13.45 -1.91 5.69
N SER A 448 13.79 -3.18 5.95
CA SER A 448 12.85 -4.12 6.56
C SER A 448 12.67 -3.81 8.05
N LEU A 449 11.49 -4.14 8.59
CA LEU A 449 11.07 -3.81 9.96
C LEU A 449 12.11 -4.20 11.02
N GLU A 450 12.72 -5.37 10.86
CA GLU A 450 13.68 -5.96 11.77
C GLU A 450 14.95 -5.10 11.93
N VAL A 451 15.27 -4.32 10.89
CA VAL A 451 16.50 -3.52 10.74
C VAL A 451 16.26 -2.02 10.95
N ILE A 452 15.01 -1.54 10.99
CA ILE A 452 14.70 -0.10 11.18
C ILE A 452 15.35 0.46 12.46
N SER A 453 15.40 -0.31 13.55
CA SER A 453 16.06 0.11 14.80
C SER A 453 17.58 0.28 14.64
N GLU A 454 18.23 -0.53 13.82
CA GLU A 454 19.65 -0.36 13.46
C GLU A 454 19.87 0.87 12.59
N LYS A 455 18.97 1.12 11.62
CA LYS A 455 19.01 2.33 10.77
C LYS A 455 18.80 3.61 11.59
N LEU A 456 17.91 3.59 12.57
CA LEU A 456 17.74 4.66 13.55
C LEU A 456 19.05 4.90 14.33
N ILE A 457 19.67 3.86 14.91
CA ILE A 457 20.96 4.00 15.60
C ILE A 457 22.03 4.57 14.66
N SER A 458 22.10 4.12 13.41
CA SER A 458 23.07 4.61 12.42
C SER A 458 22.86 6.09 12.07
N ALA A 459 21.63 6.50 11.73
CA ALA A 459 21.27 7.89 11.40
C ALA A 459 21.39 8.87 12.59
N LEU A 460 21.35 8.33 13.81
CA LEU A 460 21.49 9.07 15.07
C LEU A 460 22.88 8.94 15.71
N SER A 461 23.78 8.13 15.14
CA SER A 461 25.12 7.93 15.69
C SER A 461 25.90 9.23 15.70
N LYS A 462 26.50 9.57 16.85
CA LYS A 462 27.39 10.72 16.98
C LYS A 462 28.61 10.49 16.09
N GLN A 463 28.70 11.23 14.97
CA GLN A 463 29.93 11.26 14.18
C GLN A 463 31.10 11.59 15.10
N LYS A 464 32.11 10.72 15.16
CA LYS A 464 33.41 11.10 15.70
C LYS A 464 33.89 12.28 14.86
N LYS A 465 34.04 13.45 15.47
CA LYS A 465 34.87 14.50 14.87
C LYS A 465 36.27 13.92 14.73
N THR A 466 36.68 13.63 13.49
CA THR A 466 38.09 13.69 13.13
C THR A 466 38.54 15.12 13.42
N ALA A 467 39.49 15.25 14.34
CA ALA A 467 40.09 16.52 14.75
C ALA A 467 41.07 17.01 13.67
#